data_AF-A0A6I5P6P4-F1
#
_entry.id   AF-A0A6I5P6P4-F1
#
_cell.length_a   1.000
_cell.length_b   1.000
_cell.length_c   1.000
_cell.angle_alpha   90.00
_cell.angle_beta   90.00
_cell.angle_gamma   90.00
#
_symmetry.space_group_name_H-M   'P 1'
#
loop_
_entity.id
_entity.type
_entity.pdbx_description
1 polymer ?
#
loop_
_entity_poly.entity_id
_entity_poly.type
_entity_poly.pdbx_seq_one_letter_code
_entity_poly.pdbx_strand_id
1 'polypeptide(L)' 'MKRCWKTLLGLKVIAQQRPINGQICDLVAVSETGQFIILELKNQEDRYIVQQLTRYFDAFIEERPFFLMTNTCNCR' A
#
# COMPACT_ATOMS: atom_id res chain seq x y z
N MET A 1 3.98 8.33 22.03
CA MET A 1 2.99 9.12 21.27
C MET A 1 2.56 8.31 20.04
N LYS A 2 1.42 7.62 20.07
CA LYS A 2 0.93 6.81 18.93
C LYS A 2 0.34 7.75 17.88
N ARG A 3 1.11 8.10 16.84
CA ARG A 3 0.53 8.81 15.69
C ARG A 3 -0.32 7.82 14.91
N CYS A 4 -1.63 8.01 14.95
CA CYS A 4 -2.62 7.26 14.19
C CYS A 4 -2.77 7.97 12.82
N TRP A 5 -1.94 7.61 11.85
CA TRP A 5 -2.03 8.14 10.47
C TRP A 5 -3.13 7.36 9.74
N LYS A 6 -4.39 7.55 10.14
CA LYS A 6 -5.54 6.93 9.44
C LYS A 6 -5.67 7.44 8.01
N THR A 7 -5.20 8.67 7.77
CA THR A 7 -5.30 9.34 6.48
C THR A 7 -3.99 10.08 6.17
N LEU A 8 -3.47 9.94 4.95
CA LEU A 8 -2.31 10.67 4.44
C LEU A 8 -2.57 11.04 2.97
N LEU A 9 -2.37 12.31 2.60
CA LEU A 9 -2.63 12.80 1.23
C LEU A 9 -4.06 12.49 0.72
N GLY A 10 -5.06 12.48 1.62
CA GLY A 10 -6.43 12.08 1.30
C GLY A 10 -6.65 10.56 1.14
N LEU A 11 -5.61 9.75 1.33
CA LEU A 11 -5.67 8.30 1.21
C LEU A 11 -5.89 7.63 2.56
N LYS A 12 -6.68 6.57 2.58
CA LYS A 12 -6.85 5.72 3.76
C LYS A 12 -5.67 4.75 3.85
N VAL A 13 -4.81 4.93 4.83
CA VAL A 13 -3.64 4.05 5.03
C VAL A 13 -4.12 2.70 5.58
N ILE A 14 -3.72 1.61 4.91
CA ILE A 14 -4.00 0.23 5.31
C ILE A 14 -2.86 -0.31 6.16
N ALA A 15 -1.62 -0.09 5.71
CA ALA A 15 -0.42 -0.60 6.37
C ALA A 15 0.74 0.37 6.22
N GLN A 16 1.65 0.33 7.19
CA GLN A 16 2.91 1.04 7.17
C GLN A 16 4.05 0.04 7.35
N GLN A 17 5.21 0.32 6.76
CA GLN A 17 6.40 -0.52 6.80
C GLN A 17 6.07 -1.99 6.54
N ARG A 18 5.23 -2.24 5.51
CA ARG A 18 4.72 -3.56 5.16
C ARG A 18 5.88 -4.40 4.61
N PRO A 19 6.26 -5.51 5.28
CA PRO A 19 7.23 -6.43 4.70
C PRO A 19 6.59 -7.13 3.51
N ILE A 20 7.25 -7.16 2.37
CA ILE A 20 6.79 -7.84 1.15
C ILE A 20 7.97 -8.30 0.31
N ASN A 21 7.97 -9.59 -0.06
CA ASN A 21 9.04 -10.24 -0.84
C ASN A 21 10.47 -9.82 -0.42
N GLY A 22 10.76 -9.95 0.89
CA GLY A 22 12.06 -9.63 1.48
C GLY A 22 12.42 -8.14 1.57
N GLN A 23 11.54 -7.23 1.16
CA GLN A 23 11.69 -5.78 1.24
C GLN A 23 10.66 -5.17 2.19
N ILE A 24 10.78 -3.87 2.49
CA ILE A 24 9.85 -3.13 3.34
C ILE A 24 9.25 -1.98 2.51
N CYS A 25 7.96 -2.08 2.21
CA CYS A 25 7.19 -1.01 1.57
C CYS A 25 6.76 0.01 2.62
N ASP A 26 7.06 1.29 2.42
CA ASP A 26 6.78 2.33 3.40
C ASP A 26 5.29 2.43 3.74
N LEU A 27 4.43 2.52 2.73
CA LEU A 27 2.99 2.71 2.92
C LEU A 27 2.16 1.97 1.87
N VAL A 28 1.08 1.36 2.35
CA VAL A 28 0.01 0.80 1.52
C VAL A 28 -1.29 1.49 1.89
N ALA A 29 -2.02 1.98 0.90
CA ALA A 29 -3.23 2.77 1.10
C ALA A 29 -4.31 2.44 0.06
N VAL A 30 -5.50 3.00 0.29
CA VAL A 30 -6.61 3.00 -0.68
C VAL A 30 -7.05 4.44 -0.92
N SER A 31 -7.34 4.78 -2.18
CA SER A 31 -8.06 6.00 -2.52
C SER A 31 -9.51 5.96 -2.02
N GLU A 32 -10.19 7.11 -2.07
CA GLU A 32 -11.64 7.17 -1.83
C GLU A 32 -12.44 6.31 -2.82
N THR A 33 -11.90 6.11 -4.03
CA THR A 33 -12.51 5.28 -5.09
C THR A 33 -12.19 3.79 -4.97
N GLY A 34 -11.48 3.36 -3.93
CA GLY A 34 -11.16 1.94 -3.73
C GLY A 34 -9.88 1.47 -4.45
N GLN A 35 -9.12 2.37 -5.07
CA GLN A 35 -7.90 2.02 -5.78
C GLN A 35 -6.76 1.73 -4.78
N PHE A 36 -6.10 0.59 -4.96
CA PHE A 36 -4.91 0.21 -4.18
C PHE A 36 -3.72 1.08 -4.57
N ILE A 37 -3.03 1.61 -3.56
CA ILE A 37 -1.93 2.55 -3.72
C ILE A 37 -0.72 2.07 -2.91
N ILE A 38 0.43 2.04 -3.58
CA ILE A 38 1.76 1.83 -3.00
C ILE A 38 2.45 3.19 -2.95
N LEU A 39 2.95 3.57 -1.79
CA LEU A 39 3.66 4.82 -1.56
C LEU A 39 5.04 4.52 -0.97
N GLU A 40 6.07 5.00 -1.66
CA GLU A 40 7.46 4.96 -1.22
C GLU A 40 7.93 6.41 -0.97
N LEU A 41 8.50 6.67 0.21
CA LEU A 41 8.88 8.01 0.63
C LEU A 41 10.39 8.21 0.47
N LYS A 42 10.79 9.23 -0.29
CA LYS A 42 12.20 9.61 -0.44
C LYS A 42 12.34 11.10 -0.19
N ASN A 43 13.33 11.46 0.62
CA ASN A 43 13.67 12.87 0.90
C ASN A 43 14.67 13.44 -0.12
N GLN A 44 15.17 12.61 -1.03
CA GLN A 44 16.11 12.96 -2.09
C GLN A 44 15.72 12.19 -3.36
N GLU A 45 16.28 12.59 -4.49
CA GLU A 45 16.11 11.86 -5.73
C GLU A 45 16.71 10.44 -5.61
N ASP A 46 15.95 9.44 -6.05
CA ASP A 46 16.38 8.04 -6.08
C ASP A 46 16.21 7.51 -7.51
N ARG A 47 17.34 7.18 -8.16
CA ARG A 47 17.38 6.70 -9.55
C ARG A 47 16.74 5.32 -9.74
N TYR A 48 16.41 4.61 -8.66
CA TYR A 48 15.82 3.28 -8.69
C TYR A 48 14.38 3.21 -8.16
N ILE A 49 13.75 4.37 -7.90
CA ILE A 49 12.40 4.44 -7.34
C ILE A 49 11.37 3.71 -8.19
N VAL A 50 11.47 3.83 -9.52
CA VAL A 50 10.54 3.18 -10.46
C VAL A 50 10.67 1.67 -10.36
N GLN A 51 11.89 1.13 -10.40
CA GLN A 51 12.16 -0.29 -10.29
C GLN A 51 11.73 -0.85 -8.94
N GLN A 52 11.88 -0.06 -7.86
CA GLN A 52 11.42 -0.43 -6.53
C GLN A 52 9.89 -0.54 -6.49
N LEU A 53 9.17 0.45 -7.03
CA LEU A 53 7.71 0.43 -7.12
C LEU A 53 7.20 -0.72 -8.02
N THR A 54 7.87 -1.01 -9.15
CA THR A 54 7.53 -2.16 -10.00
C THR A 54 7.65 -3.47 -9.22
N ARG A 55 8.76 -3.69 -8.49
CA ARG A 55 8.93 -4.91 -7.68
C ARG A 55 7.85 -5.05 -6.60
N TYR A 56 7.46 -3.95 -5.96
CA TYR A 56 6.38 -4.00 -4.97
C TYR A 56 5.06 -4.34 -5.62
N PHE A 57 4.74 -3.72 -6.75
CA PHE A 57 3.52 -4.01 -7.49
C PHE A 57 3.44 -5.50 -7.86
N ASP A 58 4.50 -6.06 -8.45
CA ASP A 58 4.57 -7.48 -8.82
C ASP A 58 4.39 -8.38 -7.59
N ALA A 59 5.10 -8.09 -6.51
CA ALA A 59 4.99 -8.87 -5.27
C ALA A 59 3.59 -8.80 -4.65
N PHE A 60 2.92 -7.64 -4.69
CA PHE A 60 1.53 -7.55 -4.26
C PHE A 60 0.62 -8.35 -5.18
N ILE A 61 0.80 -8.34 -6.50
CA ILE A 61 0.00 -9.18 -7.40
C ILE A 61 0.18 -10.67 -7.08
N GLU A 62 1.41 -11.11 -6.80
CA GLU A 62 1.72 -12.50 -6.42
C GLU A 62 1.10 -12.91 -5.08
N GLU A 63 1.10 -12.04 -4.07
CA GLU A 63 0.43 -12.28 -2.77
C GLU A 63 -1.11 -12.36 -2.89
N ARG A 64 -1.69 -11.98 -4.04
CA ARG A 64 -3.14 -11.95 -4.31
C ARG A 64 -3.98 -11.22 -3.23
N PRO A 65 -3.65 -9.99 -2.81
CA PRO A 65 -4.44 -9.21 -1.86
C PRO A 65 -5.86 -8.92 -2.36
N PHE A 66 -6.09 -9.02 -3.67
CA PHE A 66 -7.39 -8.78 -4.31
C PHE A 66 -8.35 -9.99 -4.29
N PHE A 67 -7.88 -11.19 -3.96
CA PHE A 67 -8.71 -12.41 -4.04
C PHE A 67 -9.70 -12.55 -2.87
N LEU A 68 -9.58 -11.73 -1.82
CA LEU A 68 -10.48 -11.77 -0.64
C LEU A 68 -11.43 -10.56 -0.54
N MET A 69 -11.50 -9.68 -1.55
CA MET A 69 -12.43 -8.54 -1.57
C MET A 69 -13.74 -8.79 -2.33
N THR A 70 -14.13 -10.05 -2.54
CA THR A 70 -15.51 -10.38 -2.96
C THR A 70 -16.27 -11.00 -1.79
N ASN A 71 -17.25 -10.26 -1.27
CA ASN A 71 -18.22 -10.61 -0.22
C ASN A 71 -17.64 -10.51 1.21
N THR A 72 -17.96 -9.49 2.01
CA THR A 72 -19.28 -9.36 2.65
C THR A 72 -19.60 -7.90 3.01
N CYS A 73 -20.52 -7.27 2.28
CA CYS A 73 -21.41 -6.28 2.88
C CYS A 73 -22.70 -7.02 3.22
N ASN A 74 -22.83 -7.47 4.47
CA ASN A 74 -24.11 -7.91 5.00
C ASN A 74 -24.68 -6.76 5.82
N CYS A 75 -25.51 -5.92 5.20
CA CYS A 75 -26.40 -5.06 5.94
C CYS A 75 -27.45 -5.96 6.60
N ARG A 76 -27.37 -6.10 7.92
CA ARG A 76 -28.50 -6.40 8.79
C ARG A 76 -28.55 -5.35 9.87
#